data_AF-A0A4R4DXJ8-F1
#
_entry.id   AF-A0A4R4DXJ8-F1
#
_cell.length_a   1.000
_cell.length_b   1.000
_cell.length_c   1.000
_cell.angle_alpha   90.00
_cell.angle_beta   90.00
_cell.angle_gamma   90.00
#
_symmetry.space_group_name_H-M   'P 1'
#
loop_
_entity.id
_entity.type
_entity.pdbx_description
1 polymer ?
#
loop_
_entity_poly.entity_id
_entity_poly.type
_entity_poly.pdbx_seq_one_letter_code
_entity_poly.pdbx_strand_id
1 'polypeptide(L)'
;MRHLLLIINPISGTRAKASLPAMVEARCRAEGFRFSQYPSVASGDYRFLDGVIEGDGVTDLLIAGGDGTINAAVNSLRRHGLPFGILPCGSGNGLALSAGISRKHALALETIIGGTPQPVDAFTINGRFACMLCGLGFDAQVAHDFANDPARGLNTYIRKTVSNFFSAKAYPFLLQSGDKELDTQAFFISIANSNQFGNNVTIAPKASLSDGLLDIVVATRQSKLGLLLQTARQIAGYNELQSDVLNEKAGMIYFQTDSLDIYNPAGAPLHIDGDPGETAERFEVRVIRDAFRLLMP
;
A
#
# COMPACT_ATOMS: atom_id res chain seq x y z
N MET A 1 18.10 20.40 17.04
CA MET A 1 18.99 19.77 16.04
C MET A 1 18.24 18.57 15.48
N ARG A 2 18.17 18.38 14.16
CA ARG A 2 17.46 17.22 13.58
C ARG A 2 18.18 15.93 13.93
N HIS A 3 17.41 14.86 14.15
CA HIS A 3 17.90 13.52 14.39
C HIS A 3 17.10 12.53 13.54
N LEU A 4 17.78 11.93 12.56
CA LEU A 4 17.19 10.94 11.66
C LEU A 4 17.45 9.53 12.21
N LEU A 5 16.39 8.76 12.42
CA LEU A 5 16.46 7.35 12.76
C LEU A 5 16.11 6.51 11.54
N LEU A 6 17.07 5.71 11.05
CA LEU A 6 16.89 4.82 9.92
C LEU A 6 16.50 3.39 10.35
N ILE A 7 15.35 2.93 9.91
CA ILE A 7 14.96 1.52 9.94
C ILE A 7 15.32 0.89 8.59
N ILE A 8 16.19 -0.11 8.59
CA ILE A 8 16.65 -0.77 7.37
C ILE A 8 16.25 -2.25 7.35
N ASN A 9 15.54 -2.66 6.29
CA ASN A 9 15.31 -4.08 6.03
C ASN A 9 16.47 -4.66 5.21
N PRO A 10 17.28 -5.58 5.76
CA PRO A 10 18.42 -6.13 5.04
C PRO A 10 18.02 -7.08 3.90
N ILE A 11 16.81 -7.65 3.93
CA ILE A 11 16.36 -8.71 3.00
C ILE A 11 15.50 -8.16 1.83
N SER A 12 14.85 -7.01 1.97
CA SER A 12 13.97 -6.41 0.95
C SER A 12 14.61 -6.16 -0.45
N GLY A 13 13.94 -6.57 -1.53
CA GLY A 13 14.37 -6.27 -2.90
C GLY A 13 15.62 -7.04 -3.38
N THR A 14 16.16 -6.62 -4.53
CA THR A 14 17.21 -7.36 -5.26
C THR A 14 18.57 -6.67 -5.31
N ARG A 15 18.70 -5.49 -4.70
CA ARG A 15 19.94 -4.68 -4.73
C ARG A 15 20.68 -4.75 -3.40
N ALA A 16 22.01 -4.70 -3.48
CA ALA A 16 22.86 -4.58 -2.31
C ALA A 16 22.59 -3.26 -1.58
N LYS A 17 22.32 -3.35 -0.28
CA LYS A 17 21.96 -2.21 0.60
C LYS A 17 23.07 -1.81 1.57
N ALA A 18 24.24 -2.45 1.48
CA ALA A 18 25.35 -2.24 2.39
C ALA A 18 25.84 -0.78 2.44
N SER A 19 25.69 -0.03 1.35
CA SER A 19 26.10 1.38 1.27
C SER A 19 25.03 2.38 1.71
N LEU A 20 23.77 1.97 1.91
CA LEU A 20 22.69 2.92 2.23
C LEU A 20 22.88 3.60 3.59
N PRO A 21 23.18 2.87 4.68
CA PRO A 21 23.36 3.53 5.97
C PRO A 21 24.54 4.52 5.93
N ALA A 22 25.65 4.14 5.30
CA ALA A 22 26.81 5.01 5.13
C ALA A 22 26.48 6.28 4.32
N MET A 23 25.64 6.17 3.29
CA MET A 23 25.17 7.32 2.50
C MET A 23 24.32 8.28 3.35
N VAL A 24 23.38 7.74 4.14
CA VAL A 24 22.52 8.54 5.04
C VAL A 24 23.35 9.19 6.14
N GLU A 25 24.27 8.43 6.76
CA GLU A 25 25.18 8.92 7.80
C GLU A 25 26.08 10.05 7.28
N ALA A 26 26.72 9.85 6.12
CA ALA A 26 27.58 10.86 5.51
C ALA A 26 26.82 12.16 5.24
N ARG A 27 25.56 12.05 4.77
CA ARG A 27 24.73 13.22 4.53
C ARG A 27 24.26 13.88 5.84
N CYS A 28 23.85 13.11 6.84
CA CYS A 28 23.52 13.66 8.16
C CYS A 28 24.71 14.43 8.75
N ARG A 29 25.92 13.89 8.64
CA ARG A 29 27.15 14.56 9.09
C ARG A 29 27.40 15.88 8.35
N ALA A 30 27.17 15.93 7.04
CA ALA A 30 27.34 17.15 6.26
C ALA A 30 26.35 18.26 6.67
N GLU A 31 25.13 17.89 7.06
CA GLU A 31 24.07 18.82 7.51
C GLU A 31 24.11 19.10 9.03
N GLY A 32 24.99 18.43 9.78
CA GLY A 32 25.06 18.54 11.24
C GLY A 32 23.90 17.86 11.98
N PHE A 33 23.24 16.87 11.37
CA PHE A 33 22.17 16.09 11.99
C PHE A 33 22.72 14.91 12.80
N ARG A 34 21.97 14.50 13.85
CA ARG A 34 22.21 13.20 14.49
C ARG A 34 21.67 12.09 13.61
N PHE A 35 22.30 10.92 13.70
CA PHE A 35 21.91 9.73 12.97
C PHE A 35 21.93 8.51 13.89
N SER A 36 20.86 7.72 13.83
CA SER A 36 20.77 6.40 14.45
C SER A 36 20.21 5.40 13.44
N GLN A 37 20.55 4.12 13.60
CA GLN A 37 20.08 3.07 12.70
C GLN A 37 19.64 1.84 13.47
N TYR A 38 18.59 1.19 12.99
CA TYR A 38 18.04 -0.05 13.53
C TYR A 38 17.62 -0.99 12.40
N PRO A 39 17.76 -2.31 12.58
CA PRO A 39 17.23 -3.26 11.61
C PRO A 39 15.70 -3.30 11.65
N SER A 40 15.08 -3.66 10.53
CA SER A 40 13.68 -4.07 10.53
C SER A 40 13.50 -5.37 11.32
N VAL A 41 12.34 -5.53 11.95
CA VAL A 41 11.98 -6.77 12.65
C VAL A 41 10.84 -7.48 11.93
N ALA A 42 10.87 -8.81 11.91
CA ALA A 42 9.85 -9.62 11.23
C ALA A 42 8.46 -9.49 11.87
N SER A 43 8.39 -9.15 13.16
CA SER A 43 7.12 -8.87 13.84
C SER A 43 6.43 -7.61 13.35
N GLY A 44 7.15 -6.70 12.67
CA GLY A 44 6.67 -5.37 12.33
C GLY A 44 6.41 -4.46 13.54
N ASP A 45 6.78 -4.89 14.75
CA ASP A 45 6.56 -4.14 15.99
C ASP A 45 7.84 -3.41 16.41
N TYR A 46 7.80 -2.08 16.30
CA TYR A 46 8.90 -1.18 16.59
C TYR A 46 8.75 -0.44 17.92
N ARG A 47 7.85 -0.87 18.82
CA ARG A 47 7.68 -0.25 20.15
C ARG A 47 8.96 -0.26 21.00
N PHE A 48 9.90 -1.17 20.73
CA PHE A 48 11.21 -1.16 21.38
C PHE A 48 12.04 0.11 21.08
N LEU A 49 11.65 0.89 20.06
CA LEU A 49 12.29 2.16 19.73
C LEU A 49 11.70 3.37 20.48
N ASP A 50 10.63 3.21 21.27
CA ASP A 50 9.96 4.35 21.91
C ASP A 50 10.89 5.15 22.80
N GLY A 51 11.63 4.46 23.67
CA GLY A 51 12.61 5.11 24.55
C GLY A 51 13.74 5.79 23.80
N VAL A 52 14.10 5.29 22.61
CA VAL A 52 15.11 5.92 21.73
C VAL A 52 14.52 7.16 21.07
N ILE A 53 13.31 7.06 20.53
CA ILE A 53 12.62 8.17 19.85
C ILE A 53 12.44 9.35 20.81
N GLU A 54 11.92 9.09 22.01
CA GLU A 54 11.66 10.10 23.02
C GLU A 54 12.95 10.59 23.68
N GLY A 55 13.83 9.67 24.09
CA GLY A 55 15.03 9.99 24.85
C GLY A 55 16.12 10.68 24.03
N ASP A 56 16.32 10.27 22.77
CA ASP A 56 17.32 10.88 21.88
C ASP A 56 16.78 12.06 21.06
N GLY A 57 15.49 12.41 21.22
CA GLY A 57 14.85 13.50 20.50
C GLY A 57 14.86 13.26 18.98
N VAL A 58 14.45 12.07 18.54
CA VAL A 58 14.34 11.74 17.12
C VAL A 58 13.32 12.69 16.48
N THR A 59 13.66 13.26 15.32
CA THR A 59 12.80 14.21 14.60
C THR A 59 12.24 13.63 13.31
N ASP A 60 12.88 12.60 12.74
CA ASP A 60 12.52 12.04 11.44
C ASP A 60 12.73 10.52 11.43
N LEU A 61 11.74 9.77 10.94
CA LEU A 61 11.79 8.31 10.83
C LEU A 61 12.02 7.91 9.37
N LEU A 62 13.20 7.39 9.04
CA LEU A 62 13.54 6.95 7.71
C LEU A 62 13.35 5.43 7.58
N ILE A 63 12.73 4.98 6.49
CA ILE A 63 12.50 3.55 6.24
C ILE A 63 13.17 3.18 4.91
N ALA A 64 14.21 2.35 5.00
CA ALA A 64 14.84 1.70 3.84
C ALA A 64 14.28 0.28 3.69
N GLY A 65 13.25 0.15 2.85
CA GLY A 65 12.45 -1.06 2.80
C GLY A 65 11.56 -1.15 1.56
N GLY A 66 10.83 -2.26 1.47
CA GLY A 66 9.68 -2.36 0.57
C GLY A 66 8.40 -1.97 1.29
N ASP A 67 7.30 -2.05 0.55
CA ASP A 67 5.94 -1.73 0.96
C ASP A 67 5.53 -2.33 2.32
N GLY A 68 5.72 -3.63 2.55
CA GLY A 68 5.40 -4.25 3.85
C GLY A 68 6.25 -3.73 5.02
N THR A 69 7.52 -3.37 4.79
CA THR A 69 8.36 -2.73 5.83
C THR A 69 7.86 -1.33 6.16
N ILE A 70 7.39 -0.60 5.14
CA ILE A 70 6.85 0.74 5.31
C ILE A 70 5.53 0.68 6.08
N ASN A 71 4.60 -0.18 5.69
CA ASN A 71 3.35 -0.41 6.41
C ASN A 71 3.61 -0.71 7.89
N ALA A 72 4.48 -1.68 8.19
CA ALA A 72 4.77 -2.10 9.56
C ALA A 72 5.37 -0.96 10.40
N ALA A 73 6.35 -0.23 9.86
CA ALA A 73 6.99 0.88 10.55
C ALA A 73 6.02 2.04 10.79
N VAL A 74 5.20 2.40 9.80
CA VAL A 74 4.17 3.45 9.95
C VAL A 74 3.11 3.01 10.97
N ASN A 75 2.60 1.79 10.86
CA ASN A 75 1.62 1.27 11.81
C ASN A 75 2.17 1.29 13.23
N SER A 76 3.41 0.86 13.43
CA SER A 76 4.00 0.85 14.76
C SER A 76 4.25 2.28 15.26
N LEU A 77 4.85 3.17 14.48
CA LEU A 77 5.46 4.40 14.98
C LEU A 77 4.67 5.69 14.74
N ARG A 78 3.62 5.71 13.91
CA ARG A 78 2.88 6.95 13.56
C ARG A 78 2.35 7.75 14.74
N ARG A 79 2.09 7.09 15.88
CA ARG A 79 1.62 7.72 17.13
C ARG A 79 2.58 8.75 17.72
N HIS A 80 3.86 8.69 17.36
CA HIS A 80 4.87 9.69 17.73
C HIS A 80 4.69 11.00 16.93
N GLY A 81 3.86 10.99 15.89
CA GLY A 81 3.60 12.16 15.03
C GLY A 81 4.80 12.57 14.18
N LEU A 82 5.92 11.85 14.20
CA LEU A 82 7.11 12.22 13.45
C LEU A 82 6.93 12.03 11.94
N PRO A 83 7.55 12.87 11.09
CA PRO A 83 7.58 12.67 9.65
C PRO A 83 8.32 11.39 9.28
N PHE A 84 7.79 10.71 8.27
CA PHE A 84 8.39 9.52 7.67
C PHE A 84 9.11 9.88 6.37
N GLY A 85 10.29 9.30 6.18
CA GLY A 85 11.06 9.35 4.94
C GLY A 85 11.17 7.95 4.34
N ILE A 86 11.01 7.80 3.03
CA ILE A 86 11.10 6.50 2.37
C ILE A 86 12.35 6.44 1.48
N LEU A 87 13.16 5.41 1.68
CA LEU A 87 14.23 4.98 0.78
C LEU A 87 13.77 3.70 0.07
N PRO A 88 13.29 3.77 -1.18
CA PRO A 88 12.59 2.66 -1.82
C PRO A 88 13.53 1.49 -2.14
N CYS A 89 13.42 0.39 -1.41
CA CYS A 89 14.24 -0.81 -1.58
C CYS A 89 13.44 -2.04 -2.05
N GLY A 90 12.12 -1.97 -2.11
CA GLY A 90 11.26 -3.07 -2.54
C GLY A 90 11.22 -3.26 -4.06
N SER A 91 10.54 -4.32 -4.49
CA SER A 91 10.24 -4.55 -5.91
C SER A 91 9.06 -3.73 -6.42
N GLY A 92 8.07 -3.42 -5.57
CA GLY A 92 6.86 -2.65 -5.92
C GLY A 92 7.06 -1.16 -5.68
N ASN A 93 7.26 -0.79 -4.41
CA ASN A 93 7.41 0.58 -3.91
C ASN A 93 6.18 1.44 -4.21
N GLY A 94 4.98 0.89 -4.02
CA GLY A 94 3.70 1.52 -4.35
C GLY A 94 3.55 2.89 -3.70
N LEU A 95 3.74 2.98 -2.38
CA LEU A 95 3.58 4.24 -1.64
C LEU A 95 4.60 5.29 -2.09
N ALA A 96 5.86 4.90 -2.23
CA ALA A 96 6.91 5.82 -2.68
C ALA A 96 6.61 6.38 -4.08
N LEU A 97 6.17 5.52 -5.01
CA LEU A 97 5.81 5.95 -6.37
C LEU A 97 4.59 6.85 -6.39
N SER A 98 3.56 6.52 -5.60
CA SER A 98 2.34 7.33 -5.50
C SER A 98 2.65 8.70 -4.90
N ALA A 99 3.58 8.75 -3.95
CA ALA A 99 4.08 9.97 -3.33
C ALA A 99 5.13 10.74 -4.18
N GLY A 100 5.45 10.29 -5.40
CA GLY A 100 6.45 10.92 -6.26
C GLY A 100 7.91 10.75 -5.82
N ILE A 101 8.17 9.93 -4.81
CA ILE A 101 9.51 9.68 -4.26
C ILE A 101 10.34 8.86 -5.25
N SER A 102 11.56 9.33 -5.54
CA SER A 102 12.44 8.70 -6.52
C SER A 102 12.91 7.31 -6.07
N ARG A 103 12.98 6.36 -7.01
CA ARG A 103 13.66 5.07 -6.81
C ARG A 103 15.19 5.18 -6.68
N LYS A 104 15.76 6.34 -7.03
CA LYS A 104 17.20 6.60 -6.84
C LYS A 104 17.41 7.09 -5.41
N HIS A 105 18.04 6.28 -4.58
CA HIS A 105 18.19 6.56 -3.15
C HIS A 105 18.81 7.92 -2.83
N ALA A 106 19.77 8.40 -3.65
CA ALA A 106 20.33 9.73 -3.49
C ALA A 106 19.25 10.83 -3.63
N LEU A 107 18.39 10.75 -4.65
CA LEU A 107 17.30 11.70 -4.85
C LEU A 107 16.21 11.57 -3.78
N ALA A 108 15.89 10.35 -3.34
CA ALA A 108 14.96 10.15 -2.22
C ALA A 108 15.51 10.76 -0.92
N LEU A 109 16.83 10.67 -0.69
CA LEU A 109 17.48 11.29 0.46
C LEU A 109 17.44 12.83 0.37
N GLU A 110 17.58 13.42 -0.82
CA GLU A 110 17.36 14.86 -0.99
C GLU A 110 15.93 15.26 -0.58
N THR A 111 14.92 14.50 -1.01
CA THR A 111 13.52 14.71 -0.60
C THR A 111 13.36 14.60 0.92
N ILE A 112 14.03 13.66 1.57
CA ILE A 112 13.94 13.52 3.03
C ILE A 112 14.56 14.73 3.77
N ILE A 113 15.62 15.30 3.21
CA ILE A 113 16.36 16.38 3.86
C ILE A 113 15.68 17.73 3.62
N GLY A 114 15.28 18.01 2.38
CA GLY A 114 14.72 19.30 1.98
C GLY A 114 13.19 19.31 1.82
N GLY A 115 12.53 18.16 1.83
CA GLY A 115 11.09 18.04 1.59
C GLY A 115 10.25 18.51 2.78
N THR A 116 8.99 18.83 2.49
CA THR A 116 8.00 19.21 3.50
C THR A 116 7.14 18.00 3.84
N PRO A 117 6.93 17.69 5.14
CA PRO A 117 6.02 16.63 5.52
C PRO A 117 4.59 16.97 5.09
N GLN A 118 3.99 16.11 4.26
CA GLN A 118 2.58 16.19 3.86
C GLN A 118 1.77 15.15 4.64
N PRO A 119 0.51 15.46 4.99
CA PRO A 119 -0.37 14.44 5.56
C PRO A 119 -0.66 13.35 4.53
N VAL A 120 -0.71 12.11 5.01
CA VAL A 120 -1.08 10.94 4.22
C VAL A 120 -2.12 10.14 4.99
N ASP A 121 -3.23 9.89 4.32
CA ASP A 121 -4.31 9.03 4.77
C ASP A 121 -3.84 7.58 4.81
N ALA A 122 -4.53 6.79 5.61
CA ALA A 122 -4.41 5.34 5.64
C ALA A 122 -5.80 4.76 5.85
N PHE A 123 -5.90 3.45 6.03
CA PHE A 123 -7.16 2.83 6.40
C PHE A 123 -6.93 1.59 7.24
N THR A 124 -8.01 1.12 7.84
CA THR A 124 -8.03 -0.19 8.50
C THR A 124 -9.01 -1.11 7.81
N ILE A 125 -8.69 -2.39 7.80
CA ILE A 125 -9.61 -3.48 7.47
C ILE A 125 -9.70 -4.42 8.68
N ASN A 126 -10.87 -4.52 9.30
CA ASN A 126 -11.07 -5.22 10.59
C ASN A 126 -10.04 -4.82 11.65
N GLY A 127 -9.74 -3.52 11.75
CA GLY A 127 -8.74 -2.96 12.67
C GLY A 127 -7.28 -3.19 12.28
N ARG A 128 -6.98 -3.93 11.20
CA ARG A 128 -5.62 -4.10 10.67
C ARG A 128 -5.26 -2.93 9.77
N PHE A 129 -4.11 -2.31 10.00
CA PHE A 129 -3.64 -1.12 9.29
C PHE A 129 -3.15 -1.43 7.86
N ALA A 130 -3.53 -0.57 6.91
CA ALA A 130 -3.06 -0.55 5.53
C ALA A 130 -2.80 0.90 5.11
N CYS A 131 -1.74 1.16 4.34
CA CYS A 131 -1.46 2.51 3.84
C CYS A 131 -1.52 2.65 2.31
N MET A 132 -1.68 1.55 1.55
CA MET A 132 -1.77 1.63 0.09
C MET A 132 -3.01 0.95 -0.49
N LEU A 133 -3.21 -0.33 -0.19
CA LEU A 133 -4.03 -1.21 -1.00
C LEU A 133 -4.44 -2.45 -0.21
N CYS A 134 -5.71 -2.81 -0.24
CA CYS A 134 -6.18 -4.14 0.10
C CYS A 134 -6.96 -4.72 -1.08
N GLY A 135 -7.01 -6.04 -1.17
CA GLY A 135 -7.80 -6.70 -2.21
C GLY A 135 -8.40 -8.01 -1.76
N LEU A 136 -9.56 -8.31 -2.33
CA LEU A 136 -10.31 -9.54 -2.12
C LEU A 136 -10.43 -10.33 -3.42
N GLY A 137 -10.45 -11.66 -3.32
CA GLY A 137 -10.67 -12.55 -4.46
C GLY A 137 -9.40 -12.84 -5.26
N PHE A 138 -9.47 -12.71 -6.59
CA PHE A 138 -8.40 -13.08 -7.50
C PHE A 138 -7.07 -12.38 -7.19
N ASP A 139 -7.11 -11.09 -6.87
CA ASP A 139 -5.93 -10.29 -6.55
C ASP A 139 -5.20 -10.81 -5.30
N ALA A 140 -5.97 -11.14 -4.26
CA ALA A 140 -5.45 -11.79 -3.06
C ALA A 140 -4.86 -13.18 -3.33
N GLN A 141 -5.46 -13.98 -4.21
CA GLN A 141 -4.91 -15.29 -4.55
C GLN A 141 -3.50 -15.16 -5.17
N VAL A 142 -3.28 -14.12 -5.99
CA VAL A 142 -1.95 -13.83 -6.55
C VAL A 142 -0.95 -13.46 -5.45
N ALA A 143 -1.36 -12.65 -4.48
CA ALA A 143 -0.52 -12.28 -3.34
C ALA A 143 -0.11 -13.50 -2.48
N HIS A 144 -1.06 -14.39 -2.16
CA HIS A 144 -0.81 -15.66 -1.46
C HIS A 144 0.18 -16.55 -2.21
N ASP A 145 -0.01 -16.73 -3.51
CA ASP A 145 0.84 -17.59 -4.31
C ASP A 145 2.24 -17.00 -4.57
N PHE A 146 2.37 -15.67 -4.55
CA PHE A 146 3.65 -14.97 -4.64
C PHE A 146 4.42 -15.00 -3.32
N ALA A 147 3.73 -14.86 -2.18
CA ALA A 147 4.36 -14.94 -0.85
C ALA A 147 5.05 -16.29 -0.64
N ASN A 148 4.40 -17.38 -1.10
CA ASN A 148 4.88 -18.76 -1.01
C ASN A 148 5.93 -19.15 -2.07
N ASP A 149 6.27 -18.27 -3.02
CA ASP A 149 7.26 -18.56 -4.07
C ASP A 149 8.66 -18.07 -3.66
N PRO A 150 9.72 -18.90 -3.79
CA PRO A 150 11.08 -18.49 -3.48
C PRO A 150 11.63 -17.41 -4.43
N ALA A 151 11.07 -17.27 -5.64
CA ALA A 151 11.53 -16.28 -6.62
C ALA A 151 10.82 -14.93 -6.44
N ARG A 152 11.56 -13.86 -6.14
CA ARG A 152 11.03 -12.49 -6.01
C ARG A 152 11.19 -11.70 -7.31
N GLY A 153 10.24 -10.79 -7.58
CA GLY A 153 10.33 -9.80 -8.66
C GLY A 153 9.10 -9.71 -9.55
N LEU A 154 9.08 -8.68 -10.41
CA LEU A 154 7.95 -8.34 -11.29
C LEU A 154 7.58 -9.47 -12.27
N ASN A 155 8.56 -10.22 -12.78
CA ASN A 155 8.31 -11.32 -13.71
C ASN A 155 7.56 -12.49 -13.05
N THR A 156 7.92 -12.84 -11.81
CA THR A 156 7.19 -13.86 -11.04
C THR A 156 5.76 -13.40 -10.75
N TYR A 157 5.61 -12.13 -10.35
CA TYR A 157 4.30 -11.52 -10.11
C TYR A 157 3.41 -11.62 -11.36
N ILE A 158 3.88 -11.13 -12.52
CA ILE A 158 3.14 -11.19 -13.80
C ILE A 158 2.77 -12.63 -14.15
N ARG A 159 3.69 -13.60 -14.04
CA ARG A 159 3.41 -15.00 -14.34
C ARG A 159 2.30 -15.57 -13.45
N LYS A 160 2.33 -15.26 -12.15
CA LYS A 160 1.31 -15.69 -11.18
C LYS A 160 -0.03 -15.02 -11.46
N THR A 161 -0.05 -13.72 -11.76
CA THR A 161 -1.25 -12.99 -12.19
C THR A 161 -1.88 -13.66 -13.41
N VAL A 162 -1.12 -13.95 -14.47
CA VAL A 162 -1.64 -14.60 -15.68
C VAL A 162 -2.14 -16.01 -15.39
N SER A 163 -1.39 -16.82 -14.64
CA SER A 163 -1.81 -18.19 -14.28
C SER A 163 -3.13 -18.19 -13.50
N ASN A 164 -3.23 -17.34 -12.48
CA ASN A 164 -4.42 -17.29 -11.64
C ASN A 164 -5.60 -16.65 -12.38
N PHE A 165 -5.36 -15.83 -13.40
CA PHE A 165 -6.43 -15.16 -14.15
C PHE A 165 -7.35 -16.18 -14.84
N PHE A 166 -6.75 -17.22 -15.42
CA PHE A 166 -7.50 -18.29 -16.08
C PHE A 166 -8.29 -19.16 -15.10
N SER A 167 -7.81 -19.34 -13.86
CA SER A 167 -8.51 -20.07 -12.80
C SER A 167 -9.42 -19.19 -11.94
N ALA A 168 -9.39 -17.86 -12.11
CA ALA A 168 -10.11 -16.93 -11.24
C ALA A 168 -11.62 -17.22 -11.22
N LYS A 169 -12.18 -17.32 -10.01
CA LYS A 169 -13.61 -17.52 -9.77
C LYS A 169 -14.19 -16.22 -9.25
N ALA A 170 -15.45 -15.96 -9.59
CA ALA A 170 -16.20 -14.87 -8.99
C ALA A 170 -16.77 -15.33 -7.66
N TYR A 171 -16.72 -14.46 -6.65
CA TYR A 171 -17.30 -14.68 -5.33
C TYR A 171 -18.50 -13.73 -5.14
N PRO A 172 -19.57 -14.17 -4.45
CA PRO A 172 -20.64 -13.29 -4.04
C PRO A 172 -20.14 -12.32 -2.95
N PHE A 173 -20.51 -11.05 -3.08
CA PHE A 173 -20.24 -10.01 -2.11
C PHE A 173 -21.46 -9.10 -1.97
N LEU A 174 -21.67 -8.58 -0.77
CA LEU A 174 -22.54 -7.44 -0.51
C LEU A 174 -21.69 -6.31 0.06
N LEU A 175 -21.66 -5.18 -0.63
CA LEU A 175 -20.87 -4.00 -0.27
C LEU A 175 -21.82 -2.90 0.19
N GLN A 176 -21.56 -2.31 1.36
CA GLN A 176 -22.31 -1.18 1.91
C GLN A 176 -21.38 0.02 2.07
N SER A 177 -21.78 1.15 1.50
CA SER A 177 -21.04 2.41 1.53
C SER A 177 -22.02 3.57 1.77
N GLY A 178 -22.16 4.00 3.03
CA GLY A 178 -23.22 4.94 3.43
C GLY A 178 -24.60 4.34 3.16
N ASP A 179 -25.43 5.02 2.37
CA ASP A 179 -26.76 4.54 1.96
C ASP A 179 -26.74 3.67 0.69
N LYS A 180 -25.56 3.47 0.08
CA LYS A 180 -25.42 2.67 -1.14
C LYS A 180 -25.11 1.23 -0.80
N GLU A 181 -25.91 0.34 -1.36
CA GLU A 181 -25.73 -1.11 -1.31
C GLU A 181 -25.37 -1.62 -2.71
N LEU A 182 -24.46 -2.59 -2.79
CA LEU A 182 -24.10 -3.29 -4.02
C LEU A 182 -24.02 -4.80 -3.73
N ASP A 183 -25.04 -5.53 -4.17
CA ASP A 183 -25.05 -7.00 -4.21
C ASP A 183 -24.50 -7.48 -5.56
N THR A 184 -23.36 -8.15 -5.55
CA THR A 184 -22.70 -8.55 -6.80
C THR A 184 -21.87 -9.81 -6.68
N GLN A 185 -21.56 -10.41 -7.84
CA GLN A 185 -20.50 -11.39 -7.94
C GLN A 185 -19.27 -10.73 -8.55
N ALA A 186 -18.13 -10.78 -7.88
CA ALA A 186 -16.91 -10.14 -8.33
C ALA A 186 -15.73 -11.12 -8.40
N PHE A 187 -14.87 -10.96 -9.41
CA PHE A 187 -13.59 -11.64 -9.49
C PHE A 187 -12.59 -11.07 -8.48
N PHE A 188 -12.59 -9.75 -8.33
CA PHE A 188 -11.84 -9.07 -7.27
C PHE A 188 -12.50 -7.77 -6.86
N ILE A 189 -12.18 -7.34 -5.64
CA ILE A 189 -12.45 -6.00 -5.12
C ILE A 189 -11.09 -5.43 -4.72
N SER A 190 -10.74 -4.26 -5.22
CA SER A 190 -9.55 -3.51 -4.81
C SER A 190 -10.00 -2.29 -4.01
N ILE A 191 -9.37 -2.08 -2.86
CA ILE A 191 -9.59 -0.98 -1.93
C ILE A 191 -8.28 -0.20 -1.89
N ALA A 192 -8.24 0.97 -2.53
CA ALA A 192 -7.01 1.68 -2.77
C ALA A 192 -7.00 3.06 -2.10
N ASN A 193 -5.98 3.31 -1.28
CA ASN A 193 -5.59 4.63 -0.78
C ASN A 193 -4.56 5.29 -1.72
N SER A 194 -3.86 4.49 -2.53
CA SER A 194 -2.86 4.98 -3.47
C SER A 194 -3.21 4.58 -4.90
N ASN A 195 -2.87 5.45 -5.86
CA ASN A 195 -3.08 5.15 -7.27
C ASN A 195 -2.11 4.09 -7.82
N GLN A 196 -1.10 3.69 -7.06
CA GLN A 196 -0.09 2.72 -7.48
C GLN A 196 -0.37 1.34 -6.87
N PHE A 197 -0.64 0.36 -7.73
CA PHE A 197 -0.57 -1.06 -7.37
C PHE A 197 0.89 -1.53 -7.20
N GLY A 198 1.86 -0.71 -7.66
CA GLY A 198 3.29 -0.99 -7.68
C GLY A 198 3.82 -1.11 -9.11
N ASN A 199 5.11 -0.83 -9.32
CA ASN A 199 5.74 -0.91 -10.64
C ASN A 199 5.06 -0.10 -11.77
N ASN A 200 4.54 1.09 -11.44
CA ASN A 200 3.84 1.98 -12.38
C ASN A 200 2.53 1.39 -12.93
N VAL A 201 1.99 0.35 -12.29
CA VAL A 201 0.65 -0.15 -12.58
C VAL A 201 -0.35 0.60 -11.71
N THR A 202 -1.35 1.19 -12.35
CA THR A 202 -2.43 1.94 -11.69
C THR A 202 -3.72 1.15 -11.77
N ILE A 203 -4.39 0.88 -10.66
CA ILE A 203 -5.75 0.28 -10.67
C ILE A 203 -6.83 1.32 -10.35
N ALA A 204 -6.48 2.32 -9.54
CA ALA A 204 -7.35 3.40 -9.10
C ALA A 204 -6.74 4.74 -9.55
N PRO A 205 -7.00 5.20 -10.78
CA PRO A 205 -6.33 6.36 -11.35
C PRO A 205 -6.64 7.69 -10.66
N LYS A 206 -7.74 7.77 -9.90
CA LYS A 206 -8.14 8.96 -9.13
C LYS A 206 -7.74 8.91 -7.66
N ALA A 207 -7.20 7.79 -7.18
CA ALA A 207 -6.81 7.65 -5.79
C ALA A 207 -5.78 8.70 -5.39
N SER A 208 -6.05 9.35 -4.27
CA SER A 208 -5.23 10.38 -3.67
C SER A 208 -4.85 9.95 -2.25
N LEU A 209 -3.60 10.23 -1.87
CA LEU A 209 -3.10 9.91 -0.53
C LEU A 209 -3.67 10.82 0.57
N SER A 210 -4.54 11.78 0.28
CA SER A 210 -4.91 12.86 1.23
C SER A 210 -6.31 13.46 1.01
N ASP A 211 -7.18 12.81 0.23
CA ASP A 211 -8.55 13.30 -0.01
C ASP A 211 -9.58 12.77 1.01
N GLY A 212 -9.14 11.92 1.94
CA GLY A 212 -9.96 11.28 2.95
C GLY A 212 -10.90 10.21 2.40
N LEU A 213 -10.62 9.67 1.21
CA LEU A 213 -11.42 8.67 0.52
C LEU A 213 -10.56 7.46 0.13
N LEU A 214 -11.23 6.33 -0.06
CA LEU A 214 -10.70 5.12 -0.67
C LEU A 214 -11.36 4.93 -2.02
N ASP A 215 -10.55 4.51 -2.97
CA ASP A 215 -10.97 4.15 -4.32
C ASP A 215 -11.29 2.66 -4.37
N ILE A 216 -12.56 2.36 -4.62
CA ILE A 216 -13.08 0.99 -4.65
C ILE A 216 -13.29 0.58 -6.10
N VAL A 217 -12.55 -0.44 -6.54
CA VAL A 217 -12.63 -1.01 -7.88
C VAL A 217 -13.14 -2.44 -7.79
N VAL A 218 -14.33 -2.69 -8.35
CA VAL A 218 -14.99 -4.00 -8.33
C VAL A 218 -15.05 -4.55 -9.75
N ALA A 219 -14.34 -5.64 -10.00
CA ALA A 219 -14.41 -6.36 -11.26
C ALA A 219 -15.51 -7.42 -11.22
N THR A 220 -16.70 -7.07 -11.70
CA THR A 220 -17.88 -7.93 -11.63
C THR A 220 -17.78 -9.15 -12.54
N ARG A 221 -18.65 -10.13 -12.30
CA ARG A 221 -18.74 -11.36 -13.08
C ARG A 221 -19.12 -11.05 -14.52
N GLN A 222 -18.25 -11.48 -15.42
CA GLN A 222 -18.36 -11.29 -16.86
C GLN A 222 -17.52 -12.36 -17.58
N SER A 223 -17.50 -12.33 -18.92
CA SER A 223 -16.61 -13.20 -19.69
C SER A 223 -15.14 -12.90 -19.38
N LYS A 224 -14.26 -13.90 -19.46
CA LYS A 224 -12.81 -13.72 -19.20
C LYS A 224 -12.18 -12.67 -20.12
N LEU A 225 -12.61 -12.63 -21.38
CA LEU A 225 -12.17 -11.60 -22.33
C LEU A 225 -12.68 -10.21 -21.92
N GLY A 226 -13.94 -10.11 -21.48
CA GLY A 226 -14.50 -8.88 -20.92
C GLY A 226 -13.70 -8.38 -19.72
N LEU A 227 -13.36 -9.27 -18.79
CA LEU A 227 -12.54 -8.95 -17.62
C LEU A 227 -11.15 -8.41 -18.01
N LEU A 228 -10.46 -9.02 -18.98
CA LEU A 228 -9.18 -8.53 -19.48
C LEU A 228 -9.30 -7.12 -20.07
N LEU A 229 -10.29 -6.91 -20.96
CA LEU A 229 -10.52 -5.62 -21.61
C LEU A 229 -10.89 -4.53 -20.60
N GLN A 230 -11.77 -4.82 -19.65
CA GLN A 230 -12.19 -3.87 -18.63
C GLN A 230 -11.07 -3.53 -17.65
N THR A 231 -10.23 -4.51 -17.29
CA THR A 231 -9.04 -4.26 -16.45
C THR A 231 -8.03 -3.38 -17.20
N ALA A 232 -7.79 -3.63 -18.49
CA ALA A 232 -6.91 -2.80 -19.29
C ALA A 232 -7.44 -1.36 -19.41
N ARG A 233 -8.76 -1.18 -19.61
CA ARG A 233 -9.42 0.14 -19.61
C ARG A 233 -9.30 0.84 -18.26
N GLN A 234 -9.45 0.11 -17.16
CA GLN A 234 -9.28 0.64 -15.81
C GLN A 234 -7.86 1.17 -15.60
N ILE A 235 -6.86 0.37 -15.96
CA ILE A 235 -5.43 0.74 -15.83
C ILE A 235 -5.09 1.96 -16.69
N ALA A 236 -5.67 2.04 -17.89
CA ALA A 236 -5.50 3.17 -18.79
C ALA A 236 -6.31 4.42 -18.37
N GLY A 237 -7.15 4.33 -17.32
CA GLY A 237 -7.96 5.45 -16.84
C GLY A 237 -9.20 5.77 -17.68
N TYR A 238 -9.67 4.83 -18.51
CA TYR A 238 -10.85 5.01 -19.38
C TYR A 238 -12.19 4.64 -18.72
N ASN A 239 -12.17 4.12 -17.50
CA ASN A 239 -13.39 3.85 -16.74
C ASN A 239 -13.71 5.05 -15.86
N GLU A 240 -14.97 5.47 -15.90
CA GLU A 240 -15.43 6.65 -15.18
C GLU A 240 -15.72 6.32 -13.71
N LEU A 241 -15.48 7.31 -12.86
CA LEU A 241 -15.87 7.26 -11.45
C LEU A 241 -17.39 7.38 -11.35
N GLN A 242 -18.02 6.48 -10.62
CA GLN A 242 -19.47 6.41 -10.43
C GLN A 242 -19.82 7.04 -9.08
N SER A 243 -20.33 8.27 -9.10
CA SER A 243 -20.60 9.06 -7.89
C SER A 243 -22.01 8.89 -7.33
N ASP A 244 -23.01 8.62 -8.15
CA ASP A 244 -24.42 8.74 -7.72
C ASP A 244 -25.12 7.39 -7.66
N VAL A 245 -25.08 6.65 -8.77
CA VAL A 245 -25.69 5.32 -8.90
C VAL A 245 -24.62 4.34 -9.35
N LEU A 246 -24.43 3.28 -8.57
CA LEU A 246 -23.54 2.18 -8.95
C LEU A 246 -24.23 1.37 -10.05
N ASN A 247 -23.59 1.28 -11.21
CA ASN A 247 -24.08 0.44 -12.29
C ASN A 247 -23.69 -1.02 -12.03
N GLU A 248 -24.56 -1.77 -11.37
CA GLU A 248 -24.36 -3.19 -11.05
C GLU A 248 -24.11 -4.07 -12.28
N LYS A 249 -24.55 -3.63 -13.46
CA LYS A 249 -24.36 -4.33 -14.74
C LYS A 249 -23.02 -4.02 -15.39
N ALA A 250 -22.26 -3.04 -14.89
CA ALA A 250 -20.95 -2.71 -15.42
C ALA A 250 -19.95 -3.84 -15.12
N GLY A 251 -19.14 -4.18 -16.12
CA GLY A 251 -18.02 -5.12 -15.94
C GLY A 251 -16.93 -4.60 -14.98
N MET A 252 -16.89 -3.29 -14.76
CA MET A 252 -16.03 -2.65 -13.77
C MET A 252 -16.82 -1.55 -13.09
N ILE A 253 -16.93 -1.64 -11.76
CA ILE A 253 -17.52 -0.59 -10.94
C ILE A 253 -16.37 0.13 -10.24
N TYR A 254 -16.40 1.45 -10.27
CA TYR A 254 -15.36 2.29 -9.68
C TYR A 254 -16.02 3.46 -8.94
N PHE A 255 -15.86 3.52 -7.63
CA PHE A 255 -16.41 4.60 -6.80
C PHE A 255 -15.44 4.96 -5.67
N GLN A 256 -15.72 6.06 -4.98
CA GLN A 256 -14.95 6.52 -3.82
C GLN A 256 -15.82 6.54 -2.56
N THR A 257 -15.23 6.21 -1.42
CA THR A 257 -15.90 6.25 -0.10
C THR A 257 -14.90 6.40 1.05
N ASP A 258 -15.31 6.97 2.18
CA ASP A 258 -14.52 7.01 3.42
C ASP A 258 -14.69 5.76 4.29
N SER A 259 -15.69 4.94 3.98
CA SER A 259 -16.09 3.76 4.75
C SER A 259 -16.75 2.72 3.85
N LEU A 260 -16.43 1.45 4.09
CA LEU A 260 -16.97 0.33 3.32
C LEU A 260 -17.13 -0.88 4.23
N ASP A 261 -18.34 -1.43 4.28
CA ASP A 261 -18.58 -2.74 4.89
C ASP A 261 -18.77 -3.78 3.78
N ILE A 262 -18.11 -4.92 3.91
CA ILE A 262 -18.15 -6.00 2.92
C ILE A 262 -18.57 -7.29 3.60
N TYR A 263 -19.66 -7.89 3.14
CA TYR A 263 -20.04 -9.25 3.47
C TYR A 263 -19.51 -10.20 2.39
N ASN A 264 -18.73 -11.19 2.83
CA ASN A 264 -17.97 -12.15 2.03
C ASN A 264 -18.36 -13.59 2.41
N PRO A 265 -19.59 -14.03 2.10
CA PRO A 265 -20.13 -15.32 2.58
C PRO A 265 -19.39 -16.54 2.05
N ALA A 266 -18.69 -16.39 0.92
CA ALA A 266 -17.94 -17.48 0.29
C ALA A 266 -16.45 -17.50 0.68
N GLY A 267 -16.00 -16.63 1.59
CA GLY A 267 -14.63 -16.63 2.11
C GLY A 267 -13.58 -16.34 1.03
N ALA A 268 -13.83 -15.38 0.15
CA ALA A 268 -12.84 -14.92 -0.83
C ALA A 268 -11.52 -14.54 -0.12
N PRO A 269 -10.34 -14.92 -0.66
CA PRO A 269 -9.06 -14.60 -0.02
C PRO A 269 -8.85 -13.09 0.13
N LEU A 270 -8.11 -12.69 1.17
CA LEU A 270 -7.71 -11.30 1.44
C LEU A 270 -6.19 -11.15 1.30
N HIS A 271 -5.76 -9.99 0.81
CA HIS A 271 -4.41 -9.49 1.03
C HIS A 271 -4.45 -8.03 1.53
N ILE A 272 -3.43 -7.66 2.32
CA ILE A 272 -3.24 -6.32 2.89
C ILE A 272 -1.87 -5.83 2.46
N ASP A 273 -1.82 -4.71 1.73
CA ASP A 273 -0.60 -4.12 1.16
C ASP A 273 0.29 -5.11 0.38
N GLY A 274 -0.35 -6.12 -0.23
CA GLY A 274 0.30 -7.18 -1.01
C GLY A 274 0.71 -8.41 -0.21
N ASP A 275 0.58 -8.39 1.11
CA ASP A 275 0.83 -9.54 1.98
C ASP A 275 -0.46 -10.34 2.25
N PRO A 276 -0.38 -11.69 2.29
CA PRO A 276 -1.51 -12.55 2.60
C PRO A 276 -2.20 -12.21 3.93
N GLY A 277 -3.51 -11.98 3.88
CA GLY A 277 -4.35 -11.75 5.05
C GLY A 277 -5.23 -12.96 5.35
N GLU A 278 -5.64 -13.10 6.62
CA GLU A 278 -6.73 -14.00 6.99
C GLU A 278 -8.04 -13.45 6.45
N THR A 279 -8.82 -14.31 5.78
CA THR A 279 -10.15 -13.93 5.31
C THR A 279 -11.17 -13.95 6.45
N ALA A 280 -12.27 -13.23 6.26
CA ALA A 280 -13.39 -13.17 7.17
C ALA A 280 -14.69 -13.11 6.37
N GLU A 281 -15.79 -13.47 7.03
CA GLU A 281 -17.14 -13.34 6.48
C GLU A 281 -17.58 -11.87 6.39
N ARG A 282 -17.02 -11.00 7.24
CA ARG A 282 -17.28 -9.56 7.23
C ARG A 282 -15.98 -8.78 7.31
N PHE A 283 -15.90 -7.72 6.52
CA PHE A 283 -14.83 -6.73 6.57
C PHE A 283 -15.40 -5.35 6.83
N GLU A 284 -14.92 -4.71 7.88
CA GLU A 284 -15.13 -3.31 8.17
C GLU A 284 -13.91 -2.51 7.69
N VAL A 285 -14.11 -1.62 6.72
CA VAL A 285 -13.07 -0.76 6.16
C VAL A 285 -13.33 0.68 6.53
N ARG A 286 -12.34 1.36 7.11
CA ARG A 286 -12.45 2.75 7.58
C ARG A 286 -11.20 3.54 7.23
N VAL A 287 -11.38 4.73 6.65
CA VAL A 287 -10.30 5.69 6.44
C VAL A 287 -9.81 6.24 7.78
N ILE A 288 -8.49 6.39 7.88
CA ILE A 288 -7.80 7.18 8.89
C ILE A 288 -7.25 8.40 8.18
N ARG A 289 -7.91 9.54 8.34
CA ARG A 289 -7.44 10.81 7.76
C ARG A 289 -6.16 11.28 8.42
N ASP A 290 -5.25 11.86 7.63
CA ASP A 290 -3.98 12.40 8.08
C ASP A 290 -3.19 11.41 8.97
N ALA A 291 -3.28 10.12 8.65
CA ALA A 291 -2.81 9.01 9.50
C ALA A 291 -1.32 9.12 9.87
N PHE A 292 -0.49 9.64 8.96
CA PHE A 292 0.91 9.93 9.19
C PHE A 292 1.37 11.07 8.30
N ARG A 293 2.59 11.57 8.56
CA ARG A 293 3.21 12.62 7.75
C ARG A 293 4.33 12.02 6.93
N LEU A 294 4.34 12.25 5.61
CA LEU A 294 5.34 11.74 4.69
C LEU A 294 6.15 12.87 4.09
N LEU A 295 7.48 12.73 4.08
CA LEU A 295 8.39 13.64 3.39
C LEU A 295 8.30 13.38 1.89
N MET A 296 7.72 14.32 1.17
CA MET A 296 7.42 14.25 -0.26
C MET A 296 8.15 15.37 -1.03
N PRO A 297 8.40 15.19 -2.35
CA PRO A 297 9.03 16.21 -3.18
C PRO A 297 8.25 17.52 -3.27
#